data_AF-A0A8T9BZN7-F1
#
_entry.id   AF-A0A8T9BZN7-F1
#
_cell.length_a   1.000
_cell.length_b   1.000
_cell.length_c   1.000
_cell.angle_alpha   90.00
_cell.angle_beta   90.00
_cell.angle_gamma   90.00
#
_symmetry.space_group_name_H-M   'P 1'
#
loop_
_entity.id
_entity.type
_entity.pdbx_description
1 polymer ?
#
loop_
_entity_poly.entity_id
_entity_poly.type
_entity_poly.pdbx_seq_one_letter_code
_entity_poly.pdbx_strand_id
1 'polypeptide(L)'
;MLTKVTRFTNDAAGLEKTLRLFQALTQILAFHSLSPAPYLHARKQLTLGRRYFRLLKWVDAFGESYRAFTESTGLVGVLEVGKWSCLGIYLWLEMLTIFDAMGVWEREWAK
;
A
#
# COMPACT_ATOMS: atom_id res chain seq x y z
N MET A 1 -25.90 -1.56 -7.28
CA MET A 1 -24.92 -2.00 -6.25
C MET A 1 -23.50 -2.06 -6.79
N LEU A 2 -23.26 -2.60 -7.99
CA LEU A 2 -21.94 -2.65 -8.65
C LEU A 2 -21.17 -1.32 -8.66
N THR A 3 -21.80 -0.21 -9.03
CA THR A 3 -21.13 1.12 -9.08
C THR A 3 -20.59 1.59 -7.74
N LYS A 4 -21.24 1.23 -6.63
CA LYS A 4 -20.78 1.57 -5.27
C LYS A 4 -19.57 0.71 -4.88
N VAL A 5 -19.59 -0.57 -5.25
CA VAL A 5 -18.46 -1.49 -5.07
C VAL A 5 -17.25 -1.02 -5.88
N THR A 6 -17.43 -0.63 -7.14
CA THR A 6 -16.34 -0.10 -7.98
C THR A 6 -15.72 1.17 -7.38
N ARG A 7 -16.54 2.12 -6.89
CA ARG A 7 -16.04 3.31 -6.21
C ARG A 7 -15.29 2.99 -4.91
N PHE A 8 -15.75 1.98 -4.17
CA PHE A 8 -15.10 1.53 -2.95
C PHE A 8 -13.76 0.83 -3.22
N THR A 9 -13.68 0.00 -4.26
CA THR A 9 -12.44 -0.65 -4.69
C THR A 9 -11.42 0.36 -5.20
N ASN A 10 -11.87 1.48 -5.78
CA ASN A 10 -11.00 2.59 -6.16
C ASN A 10 -10.59 3.48 -4.98
N ASP A 11 -11.25 3.39 -3.82
CA ASP A 11 -10.86 4.10 -2.61
C ASP A 11 -9.85 3.29 -1.80
N ALA A 12 -8.57 3.54 -2.05
CA ALA A 12 -7.47 2.91 -1.34
C ALA A 12 -7.55 3.12 0.19
N ALA A 13 -8.13 4.23 0.67
CA ALA A 13 -8.29 4.48 2.10
C ALA A 13 -9.42 3.62 2.70
N GLY A 14 -10.52 3.45 1.97
CA GLY A 14 -11.60 2.53 2.34
C GLY A 14 -11.11 1.08 2.45
N LEU A 15 -10.31 0.66 1.48
CA LEU A 15 -9.75 -0.69 1.44
C LEU A 15 -8.69 -0.94 2.53
N GLU A 16 -7.87 0.05 2.87
CA GLU A 16 -6.94 -0.09 3.99
C GLU A 16 -7.67 -0.29 5.32
N LYS A 17 -8.78 0.43 5.53
CA LYS A 17 -9.59 0.34 6.75
C LYS A 17 -10.26 -1.02 6.89
N THR A 18 -10.79 -1.59 5.81
CA THR A 18 -11.37 -2.94 5.85
C THR A 18 -10.31 -3.99 6.15
N LEU A 19 -9.10 -3.85 5.59
CA LEU A 19 -8.00 -4.76 5.94
C LEU A 19 -7.57 -4.64 7.40
N ARG A 20 -7.61 -3.44 8.01
CA ARG A 20 -7.39 -3.28 9.46
C ARG A 20 -8.45 -4.02 10.27
N LEU A 21 -9.71 -4.00 9.82
CA LEU A 21 -10.79 -4.77 10.45
C LEU A 21 -10.51 -6.27 10.37
N PHE A 22 -10.18 -6.79 9.19
CA PHE A 22 -9.82 -8.21 9.03
C PHE A 22 -8.59 -8.58 9.87
N GLN A 23 -7.58 -7.71 9.93
CA GLN A 23 -6.41 -7.90 10.77
C GLN A 23 -6.79 -8.01 12.26
N ALA A 24 -7.71 -7.15 12.74
CA ALA A 24 -8.22 -7.22 14.11
C ALA A 24 -9.02 -8.51 14.36
N LEU A 25 -9.86 -8.94 13.42
CA LEU A 25 -10.60 -10.20 13.52
C LEU A 25 -9.65 -11.42 13.59
N THR A 26 -8.63 -11.47 12.74
CA THR A 26 -7.63 -12.56 12.79
C THR A 26 -6.85 -12.58 14.11
N GLN A 27 -6.61 -11.42 14.73
CA GLN A 27 -5.97 -11.33 16.04
C GLN A 27 -6.87 -11.86 17.16
N ILE A 28 -8.17 -11.56 17.12
CA ILE A 28 -9.15 -12.08 18.09
C ILE A 28 -9.27 -13.60 17.95
N LEU A 29 -9.35 -14.10 16.71
CA LEU A 29 -9.42 -15.55 16.45
C LEU A 29 -8.15 -16.27 16.89
N ALA A 30 -6.97 -15.69 16.63
CA ALA A 30 -5.70 -16.25 17.08
C ALA A 30 -5.63 -16.39 18.62
N PHE A 31 -6.24 -15.47 19.36
CA PHE A 31 -6.27 -15.52 20.82
C PHE A 31 -7.21 -16.62 21.36
N HIS A 32 -8.32 -16.91 20.67
CA HIS A 32 -9.29 -17.91 21.11
C HIS A 32 -9.04 -19.32 20.54
N SER A 33 -8.19 -19.46 19.53
CA SER A 33 -7.91 -20.74 18.88
C SER A 33 -6.94 -21.63 19.66
N LEU A 34 -7.19 -22.95 19.65
CA LEU A 34 -6.25 -23.98 20.13
C LEU A 34 -4.97 -24.05 19.26
N SER A 35 -5.06 -23.67 17.98
CA SER A 35 -3.91 -23.57 17.05
C SER A 35 -3.84 -22.17 16.44
N PRO A 36 -2.98 -21.27 16.96
CA PRO A 36 -2.90 -19.88 16.53
C PRO A 36 -2.11 -19.66 15.24
N ALA A 37 -1.31 -20.65 14.81
CA ALA A 37 -0.42 -20.55 13.64
C ALA A 37 -1.12 -20.06 12.36
N PRO A 38 -2.25 -20.64 11.88
CA PRO A 38 -2.90 -20.19 10.64
C PRO A 38 -3.39 -18.75 10.71
N TYR A 39 -3.90 -18.30 11.86
CA TYR A 39 -4.40 -16.93 12.04
C TYR A 39 -3.27 -15.91 12.09
N LEU A 40 -2.12 -16.28 12.66
CA LEU A 40 -0.91 -15.46 12.63
C LEU A 40 -0.34 -15.34 11.20
N HIS A 41 -0.37 -16.42 10.42
CA HIS A 41 0.00 -16.38 9.00
C HIS A 41 -0.96 -15.48 8.20
N ALA A 42 -2.27 -15.63 8.40
CA ALA A 42 -3.27 -14.77 7.77
C ALA A 42 -3.07 -13.29 8.13
N ARG A 43 -2.75 -12.98 9.40
CA ARG A 43 -2.44 -11.62 9.85
C ARG A 43 -1.21 -11.03 9.15
N LYS A 44 -0.15 -11.83 8.97
CA LYS A 44 1.05 -11.41 8.21
C LYS A 44 0.68 -11.09 6.76
N GLN A 45 -0.12 -11.94 6.12
CA GLN A 45 -0.57 -11.72 4.74
C GLN A 45 -1.49 -10.50 4.61
N LEU A 46 -2.39 -10.24 5.56
CA LEU A 46 -3.21 -9.03 5.58
C LEU A 46 -2.38 -7.77 5.78
N THR A 47 -1.32 -7.83 6.59
CA THR A 47 -0.37 -6.73 6.76
C THR A 47 0.38 -6.43 5.47
N LEU A 48 0.78 -7.48 4.74
CA LEU A 48 1.37 -7.37 3.41
C LEU A 48 0.37 -6.75 2.41
N GLY A 49 -0.87 -7.25 2.40
CA GLY A 49 -2.03 -6.72 1.67
C GLY A 49 -2.17 -5.21 1.77
N ARG A 50 -2.13 -4.68 3.01
CA ARG A 50 -2.22 -3.24 3.27
C ARG A 50 -1.07 -2.45 2.66
N ARG A 51 0.14 -3.01 2.64
CA ARG A 51 1.29 -2.36 2.01
C ARG A 51 1.08 -2.28 0.50
N TYR A 52 0.51 -3.29 -0.18
CA TYR A 52 0.19 -3.20 -1.63
C TYR A 52 -0.74 -2.05 -1.99
N PHE A 53 -1.79 -1.82 -1.21
CA PHE A 53 -2.71 -0.71 -1.51
C PHE A 53 -2.07 0.66 -1.31
N ARG A 54 -1.01 0.74 -0.50
CA ARG A 54 -0.17 1.94 -0.43
C ARG A 54 0.71 2.10 -1.68
N LEU A 55 1.16 1.00 -2.29
CA LEU A 55 2.00 1.03 -3.50
C LEU A 55 1.27 1.68 -4.68
N LEU A 56 -0.04 1.46 -4.80
CA LEU A 56 -0.85 2.07 -5.86
C LEU A 56 -0.93 3.60 -5.75
N LYS A 57 -0.69 4.17 -4.55
CA LYS A 57 -0.68 5.62 -4.34
C LYS A 57 0.50 6.33 -4.99
N TRP A 58 1.50 5.59 -5.51
CA TRP A 58 2.58 6.21 -6.28
C TRP A 58 2.00 6.94 -7.52
N VAL A 59 1.00 6.35 -8.18
CA VAL A 59 0.34 6.95 -9.36
C VAL A 59 -0.34 8.26 -8.99
N ASP A 60 -1.07 8.29 -7.87
CA ASP A 60 -1.72 9.50 -7.36
C ASP A 60 -0.69 10.58 -7.04
N ALA A 61 0.44 10.22 -6.39
CA ALA A 61 1.52 11.15 -6.08
C ALA A 61 2.17 11.75 -7.34
N PHE A 62 2.34 10.96 -8.40
CA PHE A 62 2.82 11.48 -9.69
C PHE A 62 1.77 12.30 -10.43
N GLY A 63 0.48 11.97 -10.31
CA GLY A 63 -0.62 12.79 -10.81
C GLY A 63 -0.65 14.17 -10.16
N GLU A 64 -0.47 14.24 -8.85
CA GLU A 64 -0.36 15.50 -8.10
C GLU A 64 0.91 16.28 -8.46
N SER A 65 2.04 15.58 -8.68
CA SER A 65 3.27 16.22 -9.18
C SER A 65 3.08 16.83 -10.57
N TYR A 66 2.36 16.13 -11.46
CA TYR A 66 2.08 16.63 -12.80
C TYR A 66 1.12 17.83 -12.77
N ARG A 67 0.09 17.77 -11.92
CA ARG A 67 -0.83 18.89 -11.69
C ARG A 67 -0.09 20.11 -11.16
N ALA A 68 0.76 19.92 -10.15
CA ALA A 68 1.60 20.98 -9.62
C ALA A 68 2.50 21.58 -10.71
N PHE A 69 3.09 20.75 -11.57
CA PHE A 69 3.91 21.22 -12.69
C PHE A 69 3.12 22.10 -13.68
N THR A 70 1.85 21.79 -13.93
CA THR A 70 1.01 22.58 -14.86
C THR A 70 0.41 23.84 -14.24
N GLU A 71 0.07 23.82 -12.96
CA GLU A 71 -0.72 24.89 -12.32
C GLU A 71 0.14 25.90 -11.56
N SER A 72 1.31 25.51 -11.05
CA SER A 72 2.13 26.34 -10.17
C SER A 72 3.33 26.96 -10.91
N THR A 73 3.62 28.23 -10.59
CA THR A 73 4.70 29.00 -11.21
C THR A 73 5.73 29.43 -10.16
N GLY A 74 7.00 29.47 -10.57
CA GLY A 74 8.12 29.89 -9.72
C GLY A 74 8.66 28.81 -8.76
N LEU A 75 9.40 29.25 -7.75
CA LEU A 75 10.13 28.37 -6.82
C LEU A 75 9.21 27.45 -6.00
N VAL A 76 8.02 27.95 -5.64
CA VAL A 76 7.01 27.18 -4.88
C VAL A 76 6.55 25.97 -5.70
N GLY A 77 6.36 26.14 -7.01
CA GLY A 77 5.98 25.04 -7.89
C GLY A 77 7.06 23.98 -8.03
N VAL A 78 8.32 24.40 -8.16
CA VAL A 78 9.47 23.46 -8.19
C VAL A 78 9.56 22.65 -6.90
N LEU A 79 9.35 23.28 -5.73
CA LEU A 79 9.33 22.58 -4.45
C LEU A 79 8.14 21.62 -4.32
N GLU A 80 6.97 22.01 -4.82
CA GLU A 80 5.78 21.16 -4.76
C GLU A 80 5.89 19.94 -5.67
N VAL A 81 6.36 20.14 -6.91
CA VAL A 81 6.70 19.06 -7.85
C VAL A 81 7.75 18.13 -7.22
N GLY A 82 8.81 18.70 -6.64
CA GLY A 82 9.86 17.94 -5.97
C GLY A 82 9.32 17.10 -4.80
N LYS A 83 8.47 17.68 -3.95
CA LYS A 83 7.83 16.98 -2.82
C LYS A 83 7.04 15.76 -3.30
N TRP A 84 6.18 15.95 -4.30
CA TRP A 84 5.31 14.89 -4.79
C TRP A 84 6.07 13.84 -5.61
N SER A 85 7.07 14.24 -6.39
CA SER A 85 7.97 13.33 -7.12
C SER A 85 8.80 12.47 -6.17
N CYS A 86 9.42 13.05 -5.14
CA CYS A 86 10.19 12.31 -4.14
C CYS A 86 9.30 11.31 -3.38
N LEU A 87 8.07 11.71 -3.01
CA LEU A 87 7.11 10.82 -2.37
C LEU A 87 6.71 9.66 -3.31
N GLY A 88 6.48 9.95 -4.59
CA GLY A 88 6.16 8.94 -5.59
C GLY A 88 7.29 7.92 -5.77
N ILE A 89 8.55 8.38 -5.87
CA ILE A 89 9.72 7.51 -5.98
C ILE A 89 9.89 6.65 -4.72
N TYR A 90 9.68 7.23 -3.54
CA TYR A 90 9.73 6.48 -2.27
C TYR A 90 8.72 5.32 -2.26
N LEU A 91 7.47 5.60 -2.65
CA LEU A 91 6.42 4.57 -2.73
C LEU A 91 6.71 3.52 -3.80
N TRP A 92 7.33 3.94 -4.91
CA TRP A 92 7.75 3.02 -5.97
C TRP A 92 8.89 2.09 -5.52
N LEU A 93 9.88 2.61 -4.80
CA LEU A 93 10.96 1.81 -4.21
C LEU A 93 10.42 0.82 -3.16
N GLU A 94 9.44 1.23 -2.36
CA GLU A 94 8.73 0.33 -1.43
C GLU A 94 8.12 -0.87 -2.20
N MET A 95 7.65 -0.67 -3.44
CA MET A 95 7.09 -1.73 -4.29
C MET A 95 8.10 -2.84 -4.59
N LEU A 96 9.32 -2.44 -4.98
CA LEU A 96 10.39 -3.39 -5.31
C LEU A 96 10.79 -4.22 -4.08
N THR A 97 10.88 -3.59 -2.91
CA THR A 97 11.22 -4.29 -1.67
C THR A 97 10.11 -5.23 -1.18
N ILE A 98 8.86 -4.97 -1.55
CA ILE A 98 7.72 -5.84 -1.20
C ILE A 98 7.66 -7.07 -2.11
N PHE A 99 8.01 -6.95 -3.40
CA PHE A 99 8.17 -8.12 -4.27
C PHE A 99 9.22 -9.09 -3.74
N ASP A 100 10.30 -8.53 -3.21
CA ASP A 100 11.34 -9.29 -2.52
C ASP A 100 10.83 -9.95 -1.22
N ALA A 101 10.04 -9.23 -0.41
CA ALA A 101 9.45 -9.77 0.82
C ALA A 101 8.40 -10.88 0.58
N MET A 102 7.80 -10.96 -0.61
CA MET A 102 6.91 -12.08 -1.00
C MET A 102 7.66 -13.36 -1.35
N GLY A 103 8.97 -13.30 -1.56
CA GLY A 103 9.72 -14.45 -2.10
C GLY A 103 9.38 -14.75 -3.56
N VAL A 104 8.87 -13.78 -4.33
CA VAL A 104 8.69 -13.93 -5.79
C VAL A 104 10.06 -14.01 -6.48
N TRP A 105 11.07 -13.34 -5.92
CA TRP A 105 12.45 -13.42 -6.38
C TRP A 105 13.26 -14.34 -5.47
N GLU A 106 13.70 -15.47 -6.01
CA GLU A 106 14.62 -16.35 -5.30
C GLU A 106 16.01 -15.70 -5.23
N ARG A 107 16.53 -15.56 -4.01
CA ARG A 107 17.88 -15.04 -3.77
C ARG A 107 18.82 -16.20 -3.54
N GLU A 108 19.73 -16.45 -4.47
CA GLU A 108 20.76 -17.48 -4.32
C GLU A 108 21.68 -17.24 -3.11
N TRP A 109 21.84 -15.98 -2.69
CA TRP A 109 22.71 -15.57 -1.58
C TRP A 109 22.04 -15.59 -0.19
N ALA A 110 20.73 -15.87 -0.11
CA ALA A 110 19.97 -15.90 1.15
C ALA A 110 19.46 -17.31 1.51
N LYS A 111 20.08 -18.35 0.93
CA LYS A 111 19.84 -19.76 1.26
C LYS A 111 20.65 -20.20 2.48
#